data_AF-A0A7K1KMB4-F1
#
_entry.id   AF-A0A7K1KMB4-F1
#
_cell.length_a   1.000
_cell.length_b   1.000
_cell.length_c   1.000
_cell.angle_alpha   90.00
_cell.angle_beta   90.00
_cell.angle_gamma   90.00
#
_symmetry.space_group_name_H-M   'P 1'
#
loop_
_entity.id
_entity.type
_entity.pdbx_description
1 polymer ?
#
loop_
_entity_poly.entity_id
_entity_poly.type
_entity_poly.pdbx_seq_one_letter_code
_entity_poly.pdbx_strand_id
1 'polypeptide(L)'
;MSSKIQLYTLVCLLAVLGIGVTVYKVVCLGFALSPSAREMVWTVEAEISFDADGGPVEVSLNHPDNFKDLVIVDIVDIVDENIGYTYRVVNGSGGTRALWSTENAKGPQKIYLRIKAYRRGSAEGVEPFKRENDEPRPPRLSGAAEMFADTLLAAAKEKQSDPVPMAMELLRLLNDPENNTGASSLLNLKHVLDGPLGVARALLHRAGIESRVVGGIFLGAKGAGTPYRRYLEVRDGPYWVLLDPRTATAINSEAFLLWQLNDESLLEVIGGSNSKVSFSSVENSMLANVAAIDSELGRKSPLVDFSIYTLPVQVQAAFKLLLLIPLGAFVVVVMRSLIGIRTSGTFLPILIALTFLQTTLLPGLALFVLIVSLGLALRSYLSRLNLLLVPRISAVLVFVIIIYLAISVISHKMDSDVGLRVTFFPMIIVAWTIERMSILWEEEGVKEVLIQGSGSLLTASLVYLLLINRLVGHLTYSFPELLLVVLAVILLIGNYTGYRLSELRRFEPLK
;
A
#
# COMPACT_ATOMS: atom_id res chain seq x y z
N MET A 1 -35.59 25.07 -25.04
CA MET A 1 -35.77 23.60 -24.85
C MET A 1 -36.58 23.38 -23.59
N SER A 2 -37.53 22.44 -23.57
CA SER A 2 -38.25 22.07 -22.34
C SER A 2 -37.25 21.56 -21.30
N SER A 3 -37.41 21.94 -20.03
CA SER A 3 -36.53 21.54 -18.90
C SER A 3 -36.34 20.02 -18.83
N LYS A 4 -37.38 19.24 -19.16
CA LYS A 4 -37.29 17.77 -19.23
C LYS A 4 -36.34 17.29 -20.33
N ILE A 5 -36.37 17.92 -21.50
CA ILE A 5 -35.50 17.55 -22.62
C ILE A 5 -34.04 17.86 -22.27
N GLN A 6 -33.76 19.01 -21.65
CA GLN A 6 -32.41 19.35 -21.19
C GLN A 6 -31.86 18.32 -20.19
N LEU A 7 -32.69 17.87 -19.23
CA LEU A 7 -32.30 16.83 -18.28
C LEU A 7 -31.97 15.51 -18.98
N TYR A 8 -32.85 15.01 -19.85
CA TYR A 8 -32.62 13.74 -20.55
C TYR A 8 -31.40 13.80 -21.48
N THR A 9 -31.17 14.93 -22.16
CA THR A 9 -29.96 15.14 -22.96
C THR A 9 -28.70 15.10 -22.08
N LEU A 10 -28.70 15.77 -20.93
CA LEU A 10 -27.58 15.75 -19.99
C LEU A 10 -27.31 14.35 -19.43
N VAL A 11 -28.36 13.64 -19.01
CA VAL A 11 -28.27 12.25 -18.52
C VAL A 11 -27.68 11.33 -19.59
N CYS A 12 -28.16 11.44 -20.83
CA CYS A 12 -27.68 10.64 -21.95
C CYS A 12 -26.20 10.93 -22.22
N LEU A 13 -25.80 12.21 -22.24
CA LEU A 13 -24.41 12.62 -22.43
C LEU A 13 -23.49 12.05 -21.35
N LEU A 14 -23.87 12.17 -20.08
CA LEU A 14 -23.09 11.65 -18.94
C LEU A 14 -22.96 10.12 -19.00
N ALA A 15 -24.05 9.41 -19.31
CA ALA A 15 -24.05 7.96 -19.41
C ALA A 15 -23.19 7.46 -20.58
N VAL A 16 -23.31 8.08 -21.76
CA VAL A 16 -22.52 7.74 -22.95
C VAL A 16 -21.04 8.01 -22.71
N LEU A 17 -20.68 9.13 -22.09
CA LEU A 17 -19.30 9.46 -21.81
C LEU A 17 -18.68 8.50 -20.77
N GLY A 18 -19.39 8.25 -19.67
CA GLY A 18 -18.93 7.31 -18.63
C GLY A 18 -18.76 5.88 -19.16
N ILE A 19 -19.79 5.34 -19.82
CA ILE A 19 -19.75 3.98 -20.37
C ILE A 19 -18.72 3.89 -21.51
N GLY A 20 -18.66 4.89 -22.40
CA GLY A 20 -17.75 4.90 -23.54
C GLY A 20 -16.28 4.85 -23.13
N VAL A 21 -15.89 5.65 -22.13
CA VAL A 21 -14.52 5.64 -21.60
C VAL A 21 -14.20 4.32 -20.90
N THR A 22 -15.14 3.76 -20.13
CA THR A 22 -14.95 2.44 -19.50
C THR A 22 -14.78 1.33 -20.53
N VAL A 23 -15.62 1.29 -21.58
CA VAL A 23 -15.50 0.30 -22.67
C VAL A 23 -14.18 0.45 -23.40
N TYR A 24 -13.73 1.67 -23.67
CA TYR A 24 -12.41 1.93 -24.25
C TYR A 24 -11.28 1.37 -23.38
N LYS A 25 -11.32 1.59 -22.05
CA LYS A 25 -10.32 1.01 -21.13
C LYS A 25 -10.34 -0.52 -21.10
N VAL A 26 -11.52 -1.13 -21.13
CA VAL A 26 -11.64 -2.60 -21.10
C VAL A 26 -11.14 -3.23 -22.39
N VAL A 27 -11.56 -2.71 -23.55
CA VAL A 27 -11.29 -3.31 -24.86
C VAL A 27 -9.91 -2.93 -25.40
N CYS A 28 -9.53 -1.65 -25.32
CA CYS A 28 -8.29 -1.15 -25.92
C CYS A 28 -7.10 -1.18 -24.94
N LEU A 29 -7.37 -0.97 -23.64
CA LEU A 29 -6.32 -0.92 -22.60
C LEU A 29 -6.31 -2.17 -21.70
N GLY A 30 -7.12 -3.19 -22.00
CA GLY A 30 -7.07 -4.49 -21.33
C GLY A 30 -7.46 -4.49 -19.84
N PHE A 31 -8.17 -3.46 -19.35
CA PHE A 31 -8.63 -3.42 -17.96
C PHE A 31 -9.72 -4.48 -17.70
N ALA A 32 -9.60 -5.26 -16.62
CA ALA A 32 -10.59 -6.25 -16.22
C ALA A 32 -11.69 -5.64 -15.35
N LEU A 33 -12.95 -5.97 -15.66
CA LEU A 33 -14.13 -5.55 -14.90
C LEU A 33 -14.26 -6.29 -13.55
N SER A 34 -13.77 -7.53 -13.48
CA SER A 34 -13.80 -8.37 -12.27
C SER A 34 -12.45 -8.39 -11.55
N PRO A 35 -12.44 -8.54 -10.20
CA PRO A 35 -11.22 -8.71 -9.42
C PRO A 35 -10.49 -10.07 -9.62
N SER A 36 -10.55 -10.65 -10.82
CA SER A 36 -10.00 -11.98 -11.15
C SER A 36 -8.48 -12.07 -10.86
N ALA A 37 -8.01 -13.27 -10.50
CA ALA A 37 -6.72 -13.58 -9.89
C ALA A 37 -5.59 -12.63 -10.32
N ARG A 38 -5.24 -11.74 -9.39
CA ARG A 38 -4.28 -10.66 -9.54
C ARG A 38 -2.88 -11.26 -9.66
N GLU A 39 -2.09 -10.78 -10.61
CA GLU A 39 -0.64 -10.76 -10.40
C GLU A 39 -0.35 -9.66 -9.37
N MET A 40 0.36 -10.02 -8.30
CA MET A 40 0.77 -9.05 -7.29
C MET A 40 1.77 -8.09 -7.92
N VAL A 41 1.48 -6.79 -7.86
CA VAL A 41 2.41 -5.75 -8.28
C VAL A 41 2.95 -5.09 -7.02
N TRP A 42 4.25 -5.15 -6.83
CA TRP A 42 4.91 -4.49 -5.73
C TRP A 42 5.44 -3.14 -6.21
N THR A 43 5.05 -2.08 -5.52
CA THR A 43 5.70 -0.78 -5.66
C THR A 43 6.79 -0.71 -4.62
N VAL A 44 8.03 -0.59 -5.07
CA VAL A 44 9.20 -0.45 -4.21
C VAL A 44 9.73 0.96 -4.33
N GLU A 45 10.00 1.59 -3.19
CA GLU A 45 10.55 2.93 -3.10
C GLU A 45 11.87 2.88 -2.34
N ALA A 46 12.93 3.40 -2.96
CA ALA A 46 14.21 3.66 -2.33
C ALA A 46 14.33 5.16 -2.05
N GLU A 47 14.29 5.53 -0.76
CA GLU A 47 14.54 6.88 -0.28
C GLU A 47 16.03 7.02 0.04
N ILE A 48 16.71 7.93 -0.65
CA ILE A 48 18.10 8.32 -0.41
C ILE A 48 18.08 9.65 0.32
N SER A 49 18.75 9.73 1.47
CA SER A 49 18.90 10.96 2.26
C SER A 49 20.39 11.26 2.49
N PHE A 50 20.81 12.51 2.30
CA PHE A 50 22.18 12.96 2.54
C PHE A 50 22.23 14.47 2.82
N ASP A 51 23.33 14.96 3.37
CA ASP A 51 23.58 16.39 3.60
C ASP A 51 24.55 16.92 2.53
N ALA A 52 24.11 17.86 1.69
CA ALA A 52 24.94 18.43 0.63
C ALA A 52 25.84 19.58 1.11
N ASP A 53 27.09 19.58 0.65
CA ASP A 53 28.14 20.48 1.16
C ASP A 53 28.13 21.90 0.53
N GLY A 54 27.22 22.18 -0.43
CA GLY A 54 27.09 23.48 -1.08
C GLY A 54 27.82 23.61 -2.42
N GLY A 55 27.98 22.50 -3.15
CA GLY A 55 28.65 22.42 -4.46
C GLY A 55 28.02 21.35 -5.36
N PRO A 56 28.74 20.85 -6.39
CA PRO A 56 28.23 19.81 -7.27
C PRO A 56 28.05 18.50 -6.52
N VAL A 57 26.92 17.84 -6.75
CA VAL A 57 26.56 16.57 -6.12
C VAL A 57 26.28 15.53 -7.19
N GLU A 58 26.82 14.34 -6.97
CA GLU A 58 26.55 13.15 -7.77
C GLU A 58 26.15 12.01 -6.85
N VAL A 59 24.96 11.45 -7.10
CA VAL A 59 24.41 10.31 -6.37
C VAL A 59 24.28 9.15 -7.34
N SER A 60 24.92 8.03 -7.03
CA SER A 60 24.81 6.78 -7.78
C SER A 60 24.17 5.70 -6.93
N LEU A 61 23.04 5.15 -7.36
CA LEU A 61 22.40 4.00 -6.74
C LEU A 61 22.45 2.82 -7.70
N ASN A 62 22.72 1.62 -7.19
CA ASN A 62 22.63 0.42 -8.01
C ASN A 62 21.19 0.25 -8.54
N HIS A 63 21.08 -0.13 -9.80
CA HIS A 63 19.79 -0.37 -10.43
C HIS A 63 19.39 -1.83 -10.17
N PRO A 64 18.15 -2.10 -9.72
CA PRO A 64 17.70 -3.48 -9.56
C PRO A 64 17.57 -4.15 -10.94
N ASP A 65 18.09 -5.36 -11.05
CA ASP A 65 17.99 -6.16 -12.27
C ASP A 65 16.75 -7.06 -12.22
N ASN A 66 16.20 -7.42 -13.39
CA ASN A 66 15.14 -8.43 -13.48
C ASN A 66 15.67 -9.76 -12.94
N PHE A 67 14.99 -10.32 -11.94
CA PHE A 67 15.44 -11.52 -11.24
C PHE A 67 14.37 -12.60 -11.22
N LYS A 68 14.69 -13.78 -11.79
CA LYS A 68 13.75 -14.91 -11.94
C LYS A 68 12.43 -14.45 -12.59
N ASP A 69 11.29 -14.69 -11.93
CA ASP A 69 9.94 -14.38 -12.41
C ASP A 69 9.48 -12.96 -12.06
N LEU A 70 10.31 -12.18 -11.35
CA LEU A 70 10.05 -10.77 -11.03
C LEU A 70 10.54 -9.90 -12.17
N VAL A 71 9.58 -9.27 -12.85
CA VAL A 71 9.83 -8.34 -13.95
C VAL A 71 9.62 -6.93 -13.44
N ILE A 72 10.65 -6.12 -13.61
CA ILE A 72 10.62 -4.68 -13.40
C ILE A 72 10.05 -4.06 -14.67
N VAL A 73 8.96 -3.33 -14.51
CA VAL A 73 8.14 -2.81 -15.62
C VAL A 73 8.53 -1.41 -15.99
N ASP A 74 8.72 -0.62 -14.95
CA ASP A 74 8.59 0.81 -15.01
C ASP A 74 9.33 1.39 -13.81
N ILE A 75 10.16 2.38 -14.12
CA ILE A 75 10.90 3.18 -13.17
C ILE A 75 10.31 4.57 -13.36
N VAL A 76 9.42 4.92 -12.45
CA VAL A 76 8.82 6.25 -12.47
C VAL A 76 9.88 7.19 -11.95
N ASP A 77 10.50 7.91 -12.87
CA ASP A 77 11.39 9.01 -12.55
C ASP A 77 10.66 10.07 -11.71
N ILE A 78 11.10 10.17 -10.47
CA ILE A 78 11.10 11.38 -9.63
C ILE A 78 9.71 11.83 -9.13
N VAL A 79 9.47 11.60 -7.84
CA VAL A 79 8.47 12.29 -7.00
C VAL A 79 9.30 12.87 -5.84
N ASP A 80 9.43 14.16 -5.55
CA ASP A 80 8.73 15.38 -5.94
C ASP A 80 9.59 16.60 -5.49
N GLU A 81 9.19 17.80 -5.92
CA GLU A 81 9.44 19.14 -5.34
C GLU A 81 10.79 19.90 -5.48
N ASN A 82 11.94 19.28 -5.77
CA ASN A 82 13.18 20.05 -6.01
C ASN A 82 13.73 19.88 -7.45
N ILE A 83 13.36 20.85 -8.28
CA ILE A 83 13.95 21.14 -9.59
C ILE A 83 15.48 21.27 -9.42
N GLY A 84 16.28 20.36 -10.01
CA GLY A 84 17.74 20.53 -10.02
C GLY A 84 18.61 19.31 -10.35
N TYR A 85 18.12 18.08 -10.19
CA TYR A 85 18.90 16.87 -10.48
C TYR A 85 18.62 16.34 -11.89
N THR A 86 19.68 16.08 -12.65
CA THR A 86 19.60 15.35 -13.92
C THR A 86 19.73 13.86 -13.65
N TYR A 87 18.73 13.09 -14.06
CA TYR A 87 18.74 11.63 -13.97
C TYR A 87 19.28 10.98 -15.25
N ARG A 88 20.18 10.00 -15.10
CA ARG A 88 20.67 9.15 -16.19
C ARG A 88 20.91 7.73 -15.70
N VAL A 89 20.67 6.75 -16.57
CA VAL A 89 21.06 5.35 -16.33
C VAL A 89 22.37 5.08 -17.06
N VAL A 90 23.34 4.50 -16.36
CA VAL A 90 24.66 4.18 -16.90
C VAL A 90 24.92 2.69 -16.72
N ASN A 91 25.35 2.03 -17.79
CA ASN A 91 25.80 0.64 -17.77
C ASN A 91 27.32 0.61 -17.55
N GLY A 92 27.77 0.00 -16.46
CA GLY A 92 29.18 -0.20 -16.16
C GLY A 92 29.56 -1.67 -16.04
N SER A 93 30.84 -1.94 -15.77
CA SER A 93 31.36 -3.30 -15.52
C SER A 93 30.80 -3.94 -14.24
N GLY A 94 30.24 -3.13 -13.32
CA GLY A 94 29.57 -3.56 -12.10
C GLY A 94 28.04 -3.44 -12.16
N GLY A 95 27.46 -3.58 -13.35
CA GLY A 95 26.02 -3.54 -13.55
C GLY A 95 25.44 -2.17 -13.94
N THR A 96 24.11 -2.12 -14.02
CA THR A 96 23.34 -0.92 -14.35
C THR A 96 23.22 -0.03 -13.12
N ARG A 97 23.45 1.27 -13.24
CA ARG A 97 23.35 2.22 -12.12
C ARG A 97 22.50 3.43 -12.49
N ALA A 98 21.72 3.90 -11.52
CA ALA A 98 20.95 5.13 -11.58
C ALA A 98 21.81 6.29 -11.05
N LEU A 99 21.97 7.34 -11.84
CA LEU A 99 22.80 8.50 -11.54
C LEU A 99 21.95 9.77 -11.47
N TRP A 100 22.07 10.51 -10.37
CA TRP A 100 21.53 11.85 -10.22
C TRP A 100 22.66 12.85 -10.04
N SER A 101 22.71 13.88 -10.90
CA SER A 101 23.73 14.92 -10.83
C SER A 101 23.12 16.32 -10.77
N THR A 102 23.65 17.20 -9.91
CA THR A 102 23.32 18.64 -9.87
C THR A 102 24.59 19.46 -9.67
N GLU A 103 24.63 20.69 -10.20
CA GLU A 103 25.78 21.58 -10.06
C GLU A 103 25.87 22.26 -8.70
N ASN A 104 24.72 22.43 -8.01
CA ASN A 104 24.69 23.13 -6.74
C ASN A 104 23.55 22.62 -5.86
N ALA A 105 23.89 21.94 -4.77
CA ALA A 105 22.96 21.55 -3.71
C ALA A 105 23.56 21.86 -2.35
N LYS A 106 22.72 22.27 -1.40
CA LYS A 106 23.13 22.65 -0.04
C LYS A 106 22.13 22.17 1.00
N GLY A 107 22.62 21.68 2.12
CA GLY A 107 21.79 21.23 3.25
C GLY A 107 21.12 19.87 2.98
N PRO A 108 20.11 19.48 3.77
CA PRO A 108 19.54 18.14 3.70
C PRO A 108 18.82 17.91 2.37
N GLN A 109 19.20 16.83 1.69
CA GLN A 109 18.67 16.40 0.40
C GLN A 109 17.97 15.05 0.54
N LYS A 110 16.92 14.87 -0.27
CA LYS A 110 16.20 13.60 -0.41
C LYS A 110 15.92 13.29 -1.87
N ILE A 111 16.20 12.05 -2.28
CA ILE A 111 15.93 11.54 -3.62
C ILE A 111 15.10 10.26 -3.47
N TYR A 112 14.05 10.13 -4.28
CA TYR A 112 13.19 8.95 -4.28
C TYR A 112 13.27 8.25 -5.63
N LEU A 113 13.64 6.96 -5.62
CA LEU A 113 13.55 6.08 -6.77
C LEU A 113 12.37 5.12 -6.56
N ARG A 114 11.38 5.16 -7.45
CA ARG A 114 10.21 4.29 -7.38
C ARG A 114 10.19 3.29 -8.53
N ILE A 115 10.10 2.02 -8.18
CA ILE A 115 10.08 0.90 -9.11
C ILE A 115 8.77 0.13 -8.95
N LYS A 116 8.16 -0.26 -10.07
CA LYS A 116 7.05 -1.21 -10.10
C LYS A 116 7.58 -2.56 -10.57
N ALA A 117 7.40 -3.58 -9.75
CA ALA A 117 7.72 -4.97 -10.09
C ALA A 117 6.44 -5.82 -10.05
N TYR A 118 6.24 -6.70 -11.02
CA TYR A 118 5.21 -7.75 -10.95
C TYR A 118 5.82 -9.12 -11.13
N ARG A 119 5.12 -10.13 -10.64
CA ARG A 119 5.45 -11.53 -10.93
C ARG A 119 4.78 -11.92 -12.24
N ARG A 120 5.58 -12.22 -13.27
CA ARG A 120 5.04 -12.79 -14.50
C ARG A 120 4.55 -14.21 -14.18
N GLY A 121 3.26 -14.46 -14.34
CA GLY A 121 2.70 -15.81 -14.23
C GLY A 121 3.42 -16.74 -15.18
N SER A 122 3.69 -17.97 -14.75
CA SER A 122 4.36 -19.00 -15.54
C SER A 122 3.60 -19.25 -16.86
N ALA A 123 3.97 -18.51 -17.89
CA ALA A 123 3.58 -18.70 -19.26
C ALA A 123 4.87 -18.73 -20.07
N GLU A 124 5.04 -19.85 -20.75
CA GLU A 124 6.17 -20.22 -21.61
C GLU A 124 6.77 -19.03 -22.38
N GLY A 125 8.11 -18.94 -22.39
CA GLY A 125 8.80 -18.29 -23.51
C GLY A 125 9.77 -17.14 -23.23
N VAL A 126 10.31 -16.96 -22.02
CA VAL A 126 11.47 -16.06 -21.84
C VAL A 126 12.49 -16.72 -20.90
N GLU A 127 13.70 -16.98 -21.41
CA GLU A 127 14.81 -17.48 -20.59
C GLU A 127 15.07 -16.52 -19.41
N PRO A 128 15.34 -17.03 -18.19
CA PRO A 128 15.79 -16.17 -17.09
C PRO A 128 16.98 -15.33 -17.58
N PHE A 129 17.01 -14.06 -17.21
CA PHE A 129 18.09 -13.15 -17.59
C PHE A 129 19.44 -13.79 -17.25
N LYS A 130 20.13 -14.32 -18.28
CA LYS A 130 21.50 -14.81 -18.20
C LYS A 130 22.36 -13.56 -18.11
N ARG A 131 22.71 -13.12 -16.90
CA ARG A 131 23.98 -12.42 -16.75
C ARG A 131 25.04 -13.45 -17.12
N GLU A 132 25.70 -13.21 -18.25
CA GLU A 132 26.79 -14.04 -18.76
C GLU A 132 27.86 -14.21 -17.68
N ASN A 133 28.55 -15.37 -17.71
CA ASN A 133 29.42 -15.99 -16.70
C ASN A 133 30.64 -15.15 -16.20
N ASP A 134 30.60 -13.83 -16.20
CA ASP A 134 31.63 -12.97 -15.60
C ASP A 134 31.36 -12.75 -14.11
N GLU A 135 31.07 -13.84 -13.36
CA GLU A 135 31.13 -13.77 -11.91
C GLU A 135 32.59 -13.52 -11.49
N PRO A 136 32.90 -12.41 -10.79
CA PRO A 136 34.26 -12.16 -10.34
C PRO A 136 34.65 -13.28 -9.37
N ARG A 137 35.61 -14.13 -9.78
CA ARG A 137 36.12 -15.19 -8.91
C ARG A 137 36.68 -14.54 -7.64
N PRO A 138 36.31 -15.04 -6.44
CA PRO A 138 36.83 -14.47 -5.21
C PRO A 138 38.37 -14.56 -5.18
N PRO A 139 39.05 -13.64 -4.48
CA PRO A 139 40.49 -13.70 -4.31
C PRO A 139 40.93 -15.07 -3.77
N ARG A 140 42.01 -15.64 -4.32
CA ARG A 140 42.54 -16.92 -3.84
C ARG A 140 43.11 -16.76 -2.43
N LEU A 141 42.69 -17.66 -1.53
CA LEU A 141 43.29 -17.80 -0.20
C LEU A 141 44.71 -18.37 -0.34
N SER A 142 45.66 -17.87 0.43
CA SER A 142 47.07 -18.32 0.40
C SER A 142 47.67 -18.46 1.81
N GLY A 143 48.62 -19.37 1.98
CA GLY A 143 49.39 -19.52 3.21
C GLY A 143 48.57 -20.12 4.35
N ALA A 144 48.67 -19.55 5.56
CA ALA A 144 47.97 -20.10 6.73
C ALA A 144 46.43 -20.15 6.57
N ALA A 145 45.85 -19.18 5.86
CA ALA A 145 44.42 -19.14 5.56
C ALA A 145 43.96 -20.34 4.72
N GLU A 146 44.85 -20.90 3.89
CA GLU A 146 44.54 -22.04 3.05
C GLU A 146 44.38 -23.33 3.89
N MET A 147 45.26 -23.56 4.85
CA MET A 147 45.18 -24.72 5.75
C MET A 147 43.92 -24.70 6.62
N PHE A 148 43.53 -23.53 7.13
CA PHE A 148 42.28 -23.37 7.89
C PHE A 148 41.05 -23.58 7.00
N ALA A 149 41.09 -23.08 5.76
CA ALA A 149 40.03 -23.31 4.79
C ALA A 149 39.85 -24.81 4.49
N ASP A 150 40.93 -25.54 4.21
CA ASP A 150 40.86 -26.97 3.89
C ASP A 150 40.34 -27.79 5.06
N THR A 151 40.77 -27.46 6.29
CA THR A 151 40.29 -28.14 7.51
C THR A 151 38.78 -27.91 7.71
N LEU A 152 38.31 -26.69 7.51
CA LEU A 152 36.90 -26.34 7.68
C LEU A 152 36.02 -26.96 6.59
N LEU A 153 36.51 -26.98 5.35
CA LEU A 153 35.84 -27.62 4.22
C LEU A 153 35.77 -29.14 4.38
N ALA A 154 36.83 -29.77 4.91
CA ALA A 154 36.82 -31.20 5.19
C ALA A 154 35.75 -31.56 6.23
N ALA A 155 35.65 -30.78 7.32
CA ALA A 155 34.63 -30.98 8.36
C ALA A 155 33.20 -30.80 7.83
N ALA A 156 32.97 -29.80 6.97
CA ALA A 156 31.67 -29.59 6.34
C ALA A 156 31.31 -30.75 5.38
N LYS A 157 32.28 -31.22 4.60
CA LYS A 157 32.11 -32.28 3.60
C LYS A 157 31.87 -33.66 4.21
N GLU A 158 32.49 -33.95 5.36
CA GLU A 158 32.28 -35.21 6.10
C GLU A 158 30.82 -35.36 6.53
N LYS A 159 30.17 -34.25 6.88
CA LYS A 159 28.77 -34.25 7.33
C LYS A 159 27.78 -34.20 6.18
N GLN A 160 28.05 -33.40 5.13
CA GLN A 160 27.17 -33.26 3.97
C GLN A 160 27.96 -33.06 2.68
N SER A 161 27.64 -33.86 1.65
CA SER A 161 28.34 -33.84 0.35
C SER A 161 27.65 -33.02 -0.74
N ASP A 162 26.36 -32.73 -0.57
CA ASP A 162 25.59 -31.95 -1.55
C ASP A 162 25.90 -30.44 -1.42
N PRO A 163 25.88 -29.67 -2.53
CA PRO A 163 26.32 -28.26 -2.53
C PRO A 163 25.59 -27.35 -1.54
N VAL A 164 24.25 -27.40 -1.51
CA VAL A 164 23.42 -26.54 -0.66
C VAL A 164 23.52 -26.95 0.82
N PRO A 165 23.35 -28.22 1.19
CA PRO A 165 23.52 -28.66 2.57
C PRO A 165 24.96 -28.42 3.09
N MET A 166 26.00 -28.67 2.28
CA MET A 166 27.38 -28.34 2.63
C MET A 166 27.58 -26.84 2.90
N ALA A 167 26.97 -25.97 2.08
CA ALA A 167 27.03 -24.52 2.29
C ALA A 167 26.30 -24.08 3.57
N MET A 168 25.17 -24.69 3.91
CA MET A 168 24.48 -24.45 5.17
C MET A 168 25.36 -24.86 6.36
N GLU A 169 26.01 -26.02 6.31
CA GLU A 169 26.91 -26.45 7.38
C GLU A 169 28.13 -25.54 7.51
N LEU A 170 28.72 -25.11 6.39
CA LEU A 170 29.81 -24.15 6.39
C LEU A 170 29.41 -22.82 7.06
N LEU A 171 28.22 -22.30 6.73
CA LEU A 171 27.69 -21.08 7.37
C LEU A 171 27.49 -21.27 8.87
N ARG A 172 27.03 -22.44 9.34
CA ARG A 172 26.93 -22.73 10.77
C ARG A 172 28.28 -22.70 11.47
N LEU A 173 29.29 -23.33 10.87
CA LEU A 173 30.65 -23.33 11.41
C LEU A 173 31.26 -21.91 11.43
N LEU A 174 30.97 -21.09 10.44
CA LEU A 174 31.39 -19.67 10.41
C LEU A 174 30.65 -18.80 11.43
N ASN A 175 29.41 -19.14 11.77
CA ASN A 175 28.62 -18.40 12.77
C ASN A 175 28.96 -18.79 14.22
N ASP A 176 29.77 -19.82 14.44
CA ASP A 176 30.26 -20.24 15.76
C ASP A 176 31.79 -20.09 15.87
N PRO A 177 32.31 -18.84 15.84
CA PRO A 177 33.75 -18.59 15.83
C PRO A 177 34.42 -18.92 17.17
N GLU A 178 33.66 -18.98 18.28
CA GLU A 178 34.19 -19.26 19.62
C GLU A 178 34.61 -20.73 19.76
N ASN A 179 33.88 -21.64 19.12
CA ASN A 179 34.17 -23.07 19.15
C ASN A 179 35.00 -23.56 17.94
N ASN A 180 35.33 -22.66 17.01
CA ASN A 180 36.03 -23.02 15.78
C ASN A 180 37.19 -22.06 15.46
N THR A 181 38.41 -22.48 15.80
CA THR A 181 39.65 -21.71 15.59
C THR A 181 39.93 -21.42 14.10
N GLY A 182 39.49 -22.30 13.21
CA GLY A 182 39.59 -22.09 11.76
C GLY A 182 38.64 -20.99 11.28
N ALA A 183 37.39 -21.02 11.74
CA ALA A 183 36.41 -19.99 11.42
C ALA A 183 36.82 -18.60 11.93
N SER A 184 37.25 -18.48 13.18
CA SER A 184 37.71 -17.20 13.74
C SER A 184 38.94 -16.64 13.00
N SER A 185 39.89 -17.50 12.62
CA SER A 185 41.06 -17.09 11.83
C SER A 185 40.69 -16.60 10.43
N LEU A 186 39.75 -17.27 9.77
CA LEU A 186 39.26 -16.87 8.44
C LEU A 186 38.40 -15.60 8.48
N LEU A 187 37.62 -15.39 9.54
CA LEU A 187 36.83 -14.17 9.72
C LEU A 187 37.69 -12.92 9.97
N ASN A 188 38.96 -13.05 10.35
CA ASN A 188 39.88 -11.92 10.40
C ASN A 188 40.16 -11.35 8.98
N LEU A 189 39.96 -12.15 7.92
CA LEU A 189 40.09 -11.72 6.53
C LEU A 189 38.83 -10.99 6.01
N LYS A 190 37.80 -10.79 6.83
CA LYS A 190 36.54 -10.13 6.42
C LYS A 190 36.74 -8.75 5.80
N HIS A 191 37.79 -8.01 6.17
CA HIS A 191 38.08 -6.70 5.59
C HIS A 191 38.68 -6.77 4.18
N VAL A 192 39.28 -7.91 3.83
CA VAL A 192 39.88 -8.17 2.50
C VAL A 192 38.87 -8.86 1.58
N LEU A 193 37.90 -9.58 2.15
CA LEU A 193 36.89 -10.38 1.44
C LEU A 193 35.48 -9.82 1.66
N ASP A 194 35.31 -8.51 1.71
CA ASP A 194 34.00 -7.81 1.70
C ASP A 194 32.95 -8.32 2.72
N GLY A 195 33.43 -8.73 3.88
CA GLY A 195 32.67 -9.18 5.04
C GLY A 195 32.67 -10.70 5.25
N PRO A 196 31.89 -11.19 6.24
CA PRO A 196 31.77 -12.63 6.52
C PRO A 196 31.21 -13.44 5.33
N LEU A 197 30.35 -12.82 4.53
CA LEU A 197 29.75 -13.45 3.35
C LEU A 197 30.76 -13.67 2.23
N GLY A 198 31.72 -12.77 2.01
CA GLY A 198 32.75 -13.00 1.00
C GLY A 198 33.79 -14.05 1.45
N VAL A 199 34.03 -14.19 2.77
CA VAL A 199 34.77 -15.34 3.31
C VAL A 199 34.04 -16.65 2.99
N ALA A 200 32.73 -16.73 3.26
CA ALA A 200 31.93 -17.91 2.94
C ALA A 200 31.95 -18.21 1.42
N ARG A 201 31.80 -17.19 0.57
CA ARG A 201 31.90 -17.30 -0.89
C ARG A 201 33.26 -17.85 -1.34
N ALA A 202 34.36 -17.35 -0.81
CA ALA A 202 35.71 -17.80 -1.15
C ALA A 202 35.92 -19.29 -0.80
N LEU A 203 35.39 -19.73 0.35
CA LEU A 203 35.47 -21.13 0.79
C LEU A 203 34.63 -22.05 -0.09
N LEU A 204 33.41 -21.66 -0.46
CA LEU A 204 32.56 -22.44 -1.35
C LEU A 204 33.16 -22.58 -2.76
N HIS A 205 33.68 -21.49 -3.32
CA HIS A 205 34.39 -21.54 -4.60
C HIS A 205 35.60 -22.48 -4.55
N ARG A 206 36.33 -22.50 -3.43
CA ARG A 206 37.43 -23.46 -3.22
C ARG A 206 36.94 -24.91 -3.17
N ALA A 207 35.77 -25.16 -2.61
CA ALA A 207 35.12 -26.47 -2.63
C ALA A 207 34.55 -26.88 -4.00
N GLY A 208 34.68 -26.02 -5.02
CA GLY A 208 34.09 -26.22 -6.35
C GLY A 208 32.59 -25.93 -6.42
N ILE A 209 32.04 -25.28 -5.39
CA ILE A 209 30.63 -24.88 -5.31
C ILE A 209 30.50 -23.44 -5.79
N GLU A 210 29.76 -23.24 -6.88
CA GLU A 210 29.45 -21.90 -7.36
C GLU A 210 28.50 -21.19 -6.39
N SER A 211 28.93 -20.01 -5.96
CA SER A 211 28.19 -19.18 -5.01
C SER A 211 28.41 -17.70 -5.26
N ARG A 212 27.41 -16.90 -4.92
CA ARG A 212 27.43 -15.45 -5.08
C ARG A 212 26.74 -14.76 -3.91
N VAL A 213 27.18 -13.55 -3.60
CA VAL A 213 26.50 -12.73 -2.58
C VAL A 213 25.44 -11.90 -3.27
N VAL A 214 24.24 -11.88 -2.72
CA VAL A 214 23.13 -11.09 -3.26
C VAL A 214 22.57 -10.17 -2.19
N GLY A 215 22.29 -8.92 -2.55
CA GLY A 215 21.68 -7.94 -1.67
C GLY A 215 20.32 -7.51 -2.21
N GLY A 216 19.35 -7.33 -1.34
CA GLY A 216 17.99 -7.03 -1.75
C GLY A 216 17.00 -6.90 -0.61
N ILE A 217 15.72 -6.90 -0.98
CA ILE A 217 14.60 -6.74 -0.05
C ILE A 217 13.53 -7.81 -0.27
N PHE A 218 12.82 -8.18 0.79
CA PHE A 218 11.64 -9.04 0.69
C PHE A 218 10.36 -8.21 0.53
N LEU A 219 9.64 -8.43 -0.56
CA LEU A 219 8.41 -7.75 -0.92
C LEU A 219 7.24 -8.23 -0.06
N GLY A 220 6.31 -7.33 0.29
CA GLY A 220 5.10 -7.67 1.05
C GLY A 220 5.23 -7.67 2.58
N ALA A 221 6.35 -7.17 3.14
CA ALA A 221 6.48 -6.97 4.57
C ALA A 221 5.47 -5.91 5.07
N LYS A 222 4.58 -6.29 6.00
CA LYS A 222 3.61 -5.38 6.62
C LYS A 222 4.30 -4.51 7.68
N GLY A 223 4.56 -3.24 7.40
CA GLY A 223 5.13 -2.30 8.38
C GLY A 223 5.87 -1.11 7.76
N ALA A 224 6.30 -0.18 8.61
CA ALA A 224 7.13 0.95 8.19
C ALA A 224 8.58 0.47 7.96
N GLY A 225 8.96 0.35 6.68
CA GLY A 225 10.31 0.01 6.24
C GLY A 225 10.52 -1.47 5.93
N THR A 226 11.17 -1.75 4.81
CA THR A 226 11.61 -3.09 4.41
C THR A 226 13.13 -3.16 4.56
N PRO A 227 13.67 -4.02 5.44
CA PRO A 227 15.11 -4.02 5.68
C PRO A 227 15.86 -4.56 4.46
N TYR A 228 16.84 -3.80 3.99
CA TYR A 228 17.84 -4.27 3.05
C TYR A 228 18.75 -5.31 3.71
N ARG A 229 18.94 -6.46 3.07
CA ARG A 229 19.76 -7.55 3.59
C ARG A 229 20.59 -8.21 2.49
N ARG A 230 21.78 -8.68 2.88
CA ARG A 230 22.65 -9.51 2.04
C ARG A 230 22.51 -10.99 2.41
N TYR A 231 22.49 -11.82 1.39
CA TYR A 231 22.27 -13.26 1.42
C TYR A 231 23.33 -13.96 0.57
N LEU A 232 23.43 -15.28 0.72
CA LEU A 232 24.29 -16.12 -0.10
C LEU A 232 23.43 -16.97 -1.03
N GLU A 233 23.69 -16.91 -2.33
CA GLU A 233 23.12 -17.87 -3.27
C GLU A 233 24.14 -18.94 -3.62
N VAL A 234 23.66 -20.18 -3.68
CA VAL A 234 24.45 -21.36 -4.00
C VAL A 234 23.80 -22.06 -5.19
N ARG A 235 24.61 -22.48 -6.16
CA ARG A 235 24.11 -23.17 -7.35
C ARG A 235 23.82 -24.64 -7.04
N ASP A 236 22.61 -25.07 -7.33
CA ASP A 236 22.15 -26.46 -7.25
C ASP A 236 21.57 -26.88 -8.61
N GLY A 237 22.37 -27.58 -9.41
CA GLY A 237 22.04 -27.88 -10.81
C GLY A 237 21.78 -26.60 -11.61
N PRO A 238 20.60 -26.42 -12.24
CA PRO A 238 20.24 -25.22 -12.99
C PRO A 238 19.66 -24.09 -12.12
N TYR A 239 19.46 -24.31 -10.81
CA TYR A 239 18.77 -23.36 -9.94
C TYR A 239 19.72 -22.71 -8.94
N TRP A 240 19.38 -21.49 -8.52
CA TRP A 240 20.04 -20.78 -7.42
C TRP A 240 19.17 -20.83 -6.16
N VAL A 241 19.75 -21.32 -5.08
CA VAL A 241 19.11 -21.42 -3.76
C VAL A 241 19.63 -20.32 -2.84
N LEU A 242 18.72 -19.52 -2.29
CA LEU A 242 19.02 -18.40 -1.40
C LEU A 242 19.14 -18.89 0.04
N LEU A 243 20.26 -18.58 0.70
CA LEU A 243 20.56 -18.95 2.09
C LEU A 243 20.65 -17.70 2.99
N ASP A 244 20.03 -17.75 4.17
CA ASP A 244 20.27 -16.74 5.23
C ASP A 244 21.62 -17.05 5.89
N PRO A 245 22.60 -16.13 5.83
CA PRO A 245 23.90 -16.37 6.44
C PRO A 245 23.83 -16.47 7.96
N ARG A 246 22.79 -15.96 8.63
CA ARG A 246 22.72 -15.91 10.11
C ARG A 246 22.10 -17.17 10.69
N THR A 247 21.04 -17.67 10.05
CA THR A 247 20.38 -18.92 10.47
C THR A 247 20.95 -20.14 9.76
N ALA A 248 21.74 -19.93 8.71
CA ALA A 248 22.30 -20.98 7.86
C ALA A 248 21.19 -21.90 7.29
N THR A 249 20.08 -21.30 6.85
CA THR A 249 18.92 -22.02 6.29
C THR A 249 18.54 -21.49 4.93
N ALA A 250 18.01 -22.35 4.07
CA ALA A 250 17.42 -21.95 2.80
C ALA A 250 16.15 -21.12 3.03
N ILE A 251 16.00 -20.04 2.24
CA ILE A 251 14.85 -19.15 2.27
C ILE A 251 14.14 -19.22 0.91
N ASN A 252 12.81 -19.17 0.94
CA ASN A 252 12.04 -19.01 -0.29
C ASN A 252 12.33 -17.61 -0.88
N SER A 253 12.91 -17.58 -2.09
CA SER A 253 13.29 -16.36 -2.82
C SER A 253 12.17 -15.80 -3.71
N GLU A 254 10.98 -16.36 -3.67
CA GLU A 254 9.84 -15.97 -4.51
C GLU A 254 9.44 -14.49 -4.39
N ALA A 255 9.63 -13.89 -3.22
CA ALA A 255 9.32 -12.48 -2.95
C ALA A 255 10.59 -11.64 -2.73
N PHE A 256 11.75 -12.11 -3.16
CA PHE A 256 13.03 -11.41 -3.00
C PHE A 256 13.34 -10.58 -4.25
N LEU A 257 13.45 -9.27 -4.10
CA LEU A 257 13.91 -8.36 -5.15
C LEU A 257 15.42 -8.15 -5.04
N LEU A 258 16.16 -8.59 -6.06
CA LEU A 258 17.60 -8.42 -6.16
C LEU A 258 17.93 -6.95 -6.48
N TRP A 259 18.87 -6.37 -5.72
CA TRP A 259 19.33 -4.99 -5.90
C TRP A 259 20.86 -4.86 -6.03
N GLN A 260 21.61 -5.82 -5.49
CA GLN A 260 23.07 -5.78 -5.47
C GLN A 260 23.60 -7.19 -5.75
N LEU A 261 24.57 -7.31 -6.64
CA LEU A 261 25.30 -8.54 -6.86
C LEU A 261 26.73 -8.41 -6.34
N ASN A 262 27.19 -9.42 -5.61
CA ASN A 262 28.54 -9.52 -5.06
C ASN A 262 28.95 -8.24 -4.31
N ASP A 263 29.96 -7.55 -4.83
CA ASP A 263 30.67 -6.46 -4.20
C ASP A 263 30.37 -5.10 -4.89
N GLU A 264 29.33 -5.05 -5.74
CA GLU A 264 28.81 -3.81 -6.33
C GLU A 264 28.44 -2.81 -5.22
N SER A 265 28.82 -1.54 -5.29
CA SER A 265 28.38 -0.56 -4.28
C SER A 265 26.87 -0.32 -4.39
N LEU A 266 26.12 -0.30 -3.28
CA LEU A 266 24.67 -0.03 -3.32
C LEU A 266 24.37 1.45 -3.57
N LEU A 267 25.05 2.35 -2.84
CA LEU A 267 24.86 3.79 -2.87
C LEU A 267 26.23 4.47 -2.80
N GLU A 268 26.48 5.42 -3.69
CA GLU A 268 27.63 6.30 -3.68
C GLU A 268 27.14 7.75 -3.77
N VAL A 269 27.69 8.62 -2.94
CA VAL A 269 27.38 10.05 -2.94
C VAL A 269 28.68 10.83 -2.95
N ILE A 270 28.84 11.70 -3.95
CA ILE A 270 29.94 12.65 -4.08
C ILE A 270 29.37 14.05 -3.85
N GLY A 271 30.06 14.89 -3.06
CA GLY A 271 29.61 16.25 -2.74
C GLY A 271 28.59 16.34 -1.59
N GLY A 272 28.43 15.25 -0.84
CA GLY A 272 27.59 15.22 0.35
C GLY A 272 28.06 14.21 1.40
N SER A 273 27.55 14.37 2.62
CA SER A 273 27.85 13.54 3.79
C SER A 273 26.58 12.90 4.37
N ASN A 274 26.75 12.00 5.34
CA ASN A 274 25.64 11.29 6.02
C ASN A 274 24.66 10.56 5.06
N SER A 275 25.16 10.05 3.94
CA SER A 275 24.33 9.37 2.94
C SER A 275 23.75 8.06 3.45
N LYS A 276 22.44 7.87 3.28
CA LYS A 276 21.71 6.66 3.65
C LYS A 276 20.65 6.34 2.61
N VAL A 277 20.43 5.05 2.36
CA VAL A 277 19.29 4.54 1.59
C VAL A 277 18.36 3.73 2.49
N SER A 278 17.06 3.96 2.38
CA SER A 278 16.01 3.18 3.03
C SER A 278 14.98 2.70 2.01
N PHE A 279 14.53 1.46 2.16
CA PHE A 279 13.57 0.84 1.26
C PHE A 279 12.21 0.69 1.91
N SER A 280 11.17 0.87 1.10
CA SER A 280 9.80 0.50 1.46
C SER A 280 9.14 -0.22 0.29
N SER A 281 8.26 -1.18 0.60
CA SER A 281 7.52 -1.93 -0.40
C SER A 281 6.04 -1.94 -0.04
N VAL A 282 5.19 -1.62 -1.02
CA VAL A 282 3.74 -1.70 -0.88
C VAL A 282 3.21 -2.64 -1.94
N GLU A 283 2.47 -3.65 -1.49
CA GLU A 283 1.76 -4.57 -2.37
C GLU A 283 0.50 -3.88 -2.92
N ASN A 284 0.49 -3.68 -4.23
CA ASN A 284 -0.62 -3.14 -4.98
C ASN A 284 -1.18 -4.22 -5.91
N SER A 285 -2.48 -4.44 -5.83
CA SER A 285 -3.15 -5.27 -6.83
C SER A 285 -3.41 -4.44 -8.08
N MET A 286 -2.53 -4.49 -9.07
CA MET A 286 -2.83 -4.02 -10.42
C MET A 286 -3.09 -5.21 -11.35
N LEU A 287 -3.67 -4.93 -12.51
CA LEU A 287 -3.86 -5.92 -13.56
C LEU A 287 -2.55 -6.04 -14.35
N ALA A 288 -2.07 -7.26 -14.57
CA ALA A 288 -0.85 -7.57 -15.33
C ALA A 288 -0.82 -6.87 -16.70
N ASN A 289 -1.97 -6.78 -17.36
CA ASN A 289 -2.12 -6.13 -18.66
C ASN A 289 -1.79 -4.64 -18.63
N VAL A 290 -2.12 -3.92 -17.55
CA VAL A 290 -1.84 -2.48 -17.44
C VAL A 290 -0.35 -2.24 -17.28
N ALA A 291 0.34 -3.09 -16.51
CA ALA A 291 1.79 -3.08 -16.40
C ALA A 291 2.46 -3.46 -17.73
N ALA A 292 1.99 -4.52 -18.40
CA ALA A 292 2.51 -4.95 -19.69
C ALA A 292 2.34 -3.88 -20.80
N ILE A 293 1.17 -3.23 -20.85
CA ILE A 293 0.88 -2.14 -21.79
C ILE A 293 1.78 -0.92 -21.55
N ASP A 294 2.09 -0.61 -20.30
CA ASP A 294 3.02 0.47 -19.93
C ASP A 294 4.45 0.13 -20.40
N SER A 295 4.90 -1.12 -20.20
CA SER A 295 6.25 -1.56 -20.57
C SER A 295 6.48 -1.82 -22.07
N GLU A 296 5.49 -2.37 -22.79
CA GLU A 296 5.70 -2.81 -24.18
C GLU A 296 5.46 -1.71 -25.21
N LEU A 297 4.58 -0.75 -24.94
CA LEU A 297 4.16 0.18 -25.98
C LEU A 297 4.89 1.52 -25.99
N GLY A 298 5.59 1.93 -24.92
CA GLY A 298 6.24 3.25 -24.83
C GLY A 298 5.31 4.43 -25.18
N ARG A 299 4.00 4.17 -25.31
CA ARG A 299 2.97 5.11 -25.71
C ARG A 299 2.45 5.66 -24.40
N LYS A 300 3.02 6.79 -24.01
CA LYS A 300 2.44 7.73 -23.06
C LYS A 300 1.01 8.04 -23.50
N SER A 301 0.06 7.22 -23.08
CA SER A 301 -1.34 7.51 -23.29
C SER A 301 -1.70 8.55 -22.23
N PRO A 302 -2.13 9.76 -22.60
CA PRO A 302 -2.47 10.79 -21.63
C PRO A 302 -3.57 10.32 -20.66
N LEU A 303 -4.35 9.29 -20.99
CA LEU A 303 -5.34 8.73 -20.06
C LEU A 303 -4.74 7.87 -18.93
N VAL A 304 -3.51 7.35 -19.10
CA VAL A 304 -2.78 6.56 -18.09
C VAL A 304 -1.95 7.48 -17.19
N ASP A 305 -1.31 8.51 -17.75
CA ASP A 305 -0.56 9.53 -16.99
C ASP A 305 -1.48 10.34 -16.04
N PHE A 306 -2.73 10.59 -16.45
CA PHE A 306 -3.76 11.24 -15.63
C PHE A 306 -4.50 10.28 -14.67
N SER A 307 -3.99 9.05 -14.50
CA SER A 307 -4.62 8.06 -13.63
C SER A 307 -4.11 8.15 -12.19
N ILE A 308 -4.99 7.85 -11.23
CA ILE A 308 -4.75 7.95 -9.78
C ILE A 308 -3.57 7.06 -9.31
N TYR A 309 -3.13 6.12 -10.16
CA TYR A 309 -1.96 5.26 -9.92
C TYR A 309 -0.62 6.02 -9.89
N THR A 310 -0.54 7.24 -10.44
CA THR A 310 0.69 8.05 -10.42
C THR A 310 0.90 8.80 -9.11
N LEU A 311 -0.15 8.97 -8.29
CA LEU A 311 -0.06 9.69 -7.01
C LEU A 311 0.80 8.93 -5.98
N PRO A 312 1.45 9.63 -5.03
CA PRO A 312 2.13 8.99 -3.90
C PRO A 312 1.21 8.02 -3.15
N VAL A 313 1.75 6.87 -2.72
CA VAL A 313 0.97 5.79 -2.10
C VAL A 313 0.19 6.27 -0.87
N GLN A 314 0.77 7.22 -0.13
CA GLN A 314 0.17 7.85 1.05
C GLN A 314 -1.09 8.66 0.69
N VAL A 315 -1.10 9.31 -0.49
CA VAL A 315 -2.23 10.12 -0.99
C VAL A 315 -3.30 9.23 -1.63
N GLN A 316 -2.91 8.12 -2.25
CA GLN A 316 -3.86 7.19 -2.90
C GLN A 316 -4.90 6.62 -1.94
N ALA A 317 -4.55 6.36 -0.67
CA ALA A 317 -5.49 5.85 0.32
C ALA A 317 -6.65 6.83 0.59
N ALA A 318 -6.35 8.13 0.68
CA ALA A 318 -7.36 9.17 0.86
C ALA A 318 -8.26 9.31 -0.39
N PHE A 319 -7.68 9.27 -1.58
CA PHE A 319 -8.44 9.33 -2.84
C PHE A 319 -9.36 8.13 -3.04
N LYS A 320 -8.94 6.92 -2.65
CA LYS A 320 -9.79 5.73 -2.68
C LYS A 320 -11.05 5.92 -1.85
N LEU A 321 -10.93 6.51 -0.65
CA LEU A 321 -12.09 6.82 0.19
C LEU A 321 -12.97 7.93 -0.41
N LEU A 322 -12.36 8.98 -0.98
CA LEU A 322 -13.10 10.09 -1.58
C LEU A 322 -13.96 9.63 -2.76
N LEU A 323 -13.41 8.79 -3.63
CA LEU A 323 -14.11 8.24 -4.79
C LEU A 323 -15.32 7.36 -4.44
N LEU A 324 -15.36 6.81 -3.22
CA LEU A 324 -16.47 6.00 -2.74
C LEU A 324 -17.65 6.85 -2.23
N ILE A 325 -17.43 8.12 -1.86
CA ILE A 325 -18.46 9.01 -1.30
C ILE A 325 -19.68 9.18 -2.24
N PRO A 326 -19.52 9.41 -3.56
CA PRO A 326 -20.66 9.52 -4.46
C PRO A 326 -21.52 8.26 -4.55
N LEU A 327 -20.95 7.07 -4.36
CA LEU A 327 -21.74 5.84 -4.29
C LEU A 327 -22.57 5.78 -3.01
N GLY A 328 -22.03 6.30 -1.90
CA GLY A 328 -22.81 6.51 -0.68
C GLY A 328 -24.00 7.45 -0.91
N ALA A 329 -23.79 8.56 -1.63
CA ALA A 329 -24.85 9.48 -2.01
C ALA A 329 -25.91 8.82 -2.90
N PHE A 330 -25.50 7.99 -3.85
CA PHE A 330 -26.41 7.20 -4.67
C PHE A 330 -27.35 6.32 -3.83
N VAL A 331 -26.79 5.58 -2.86
CA VAL A 331 -27.60 4.77 -1.94
C VAL A 331 -28.57 5.65 -1.17
N VAL A 332 -28.13 6.78 -0.62
CA VAL A 332 -29.02 7.70 0.12
C VAL A 332 -30.18 8.19 -0.76
N VAL A 333 -29.90 8.57 -2.01
CA VAL A 333 -30.93 9.01 -2.96
C VAL A 333 -31.93 7.89 -3.24
N VAL A 334 -31.48 6.65 -3.43
CA VAL A 334 -32.36 5.48 -3.59
C VAL A 334 -33.22 5.26 -2.35
N MET A 335 -32.62 5.26 -1.16
CA MET A 335 -33.34 5.05 0.11
C MET A 335 -34.39 6.14 0.36
N ARG A 336 -34.07 7.40 0.06
CA ARG A 336 -34.95 8.54 0.34
C ARG A 336 -36.03 8.74 -0.73
N SER A 337 -35.67 8.67 -2.01
CA SER A 337 -36.57 9.01 -3.12
C SER A 337 -37.38 7.83 -3.64
N LEU A 338 -36.79 6.62 -3.71
CA LEU A 338 -37.49 5.44 -4.21
C LEU A 338 -38.16 4.65 -3.09
N ILE A 339 -37.44 4.40 -1.98
CA ILE A 339 -37.98 3.60 -0.88
C ILE A 339 -38.85 4.45 0.06
N GLY A 340 -38.44 5.69 0.33
CA GLY A 340 -39.16 6.62 1.20
C GLY A 340 -38.71 6.62 2.67
N ILE A 341 -37.48 6.16 2.94
CA ILE A 341 -36.92 6.21 4.29
C ILE A 341 -36.60 7.65 4.68
N ARG A 342 -37.05 8.05 5.86
CA ARG A 342 -36.72 9.34 6.46
C ARG A 342 -35.37 9.25 7.16
N THR A 343 -34.45 10.12 6.79
CA THR A 343 -33.11 10.24 7.35
C THR A 343 -32.88 11.66 7.86
N SER A 344 -31.97 11.83 8.81
CA SER A 344 -31.59 13.14 9.33
C SER A 344 -30.62 13.81 8.36
N GLY A 345 -31.17 14.35 7.28
CA GLY A 345 -30.42 14.92 6.16
C GLY A 345 -29.92 13.87 5.16
N THR A 346 -29.22 14.33 4.13
CA THR A 346 -28.68 13.50 3.03
C THR A 346 -27.21 13.08 3.26
N PHE A 347 -26.44 13.92 3.96
CA PHE A 347 -25.01 13.67 4.18
C PHE A 347 -24.74 12.82 5.41
N LEU A 348 -25.58 12.91 6.44
CA LEU A 348 -25.35 12.24 7.72
C LEU A 348 -25.19 10.71 7.60
N PRO A 349 -26.03 9.97 6.85
CA PRO A 349 -25.85 8.53 6.69
C PRO A 349 -24.49 8.16 6.06
N ILE A 350 -23.99 9.00 5.15
CA ILE A 350 -22.69 8.79 4.49
C ILE A 350 -21.56 8.98 5.49
N LEU A 351 -21.63 10.05 6.30
CA LEU A 351 -20.66 10.31 7.36
C LEU A 351 -20.62 9.18 8.38
N ILE A 352 -21.78 8.68 8.82
CA ILE A 352 -21.86 7.52 9.72
C ILE A 352 -21.28 6.26 9.06
N ALA A 353 -21.51 6.03 7.77
CA ALA A 353 -20.91 4.88 7.08
C ALA A 353 -19.38 4.97 7.03
N LEU A 354 -18.81 6.18 6.86
CA LEU A 354 -17.36 6.41 6.91
C LEU A 354 -16.77 6.10 8.28
N THR A 355 -17.49 6.33 9.39
CA THR A 355 -17.01 5.94 10.72
C THR A 355 -17.01 4.42 10.90
N PHE A 356 -17.98 3.72 10.31
CA PHE A 356 -18.04 2.25 10.32
C PHE A 356 -16.91 1.62 9.49
N LEU A 357 -16.43 2.27 8.43
CA LEU A 357 -15.25 1.79 7.69
C LEU A 357 -13.99 1.71 8.58
N GLN A 358 -13.87 2.54 9.60
CA GLN A 358 -12.72 2.53 10.52
C GLN A 358 -12.93 1.57 11.72
N THR A 359 -14.16 1.47 12.21
CA THR A 359 -14.49 0.75 13.47
C THR A 359 -15.10 -0.64 13.24
N THR A 360 -15.42 -1.00 12.01
CA THR A 360 -16.27 -2.13 11.59
C THR A 360 -17.73 -1.97 12.00
N LEU A 361 -18.65 -2.61 11.26
CA LEU A 361 -20.09 -2.35 11.38
C LEU A 361 -20.67 -2.62 12.77
N LEU A 362 -20.44 -3.81 13.34
CA LEU A 362 -21.09 -4.21 14.60
C LEU A 362 -20.59 -3.39 15.81
N PRO A 363 -19.27 -3.33 16.09
CA PRO A 363 -18.74 -2.49 17.17
C PRO A 363 -19.01 -1.01 16.94
N GLY A 364 -18.87 -0.54 15.70
CA GLY A 364 -19.13 0.85 15.32
C GLY A 364 -20.59 1.24 15.58
N LEU A 365 -21.55 0.39 15.20
CA LEU A 365 -22.97 0.63 15.44
C LEU A 365 -23.30 0.64 16.93
N ALA A 366 -22.78 -0.31 17.70
CA ALA A 366 -22.99 -0.35 19.16
C ALA A 366 -22.44 0.90 19.85
N LEU A 367 -21.20 1.29 19.51
CA LEU A 367 -20.55 2.48 20.05
C LEU A 367 -21.28 3.76 19.64
N PHE A 368 -21.69 3.86 18.38
CA PHE A 368 -22.43 5.01 17.87
C PHE A 368 -23.76 5.20 18.61
N VAL A 369 -24.55 4.14 18.75
CA VAL A 369 -25.83 4.20 19.47
C VAL A 369 -25.60 4.59 20.92
N LEU A 370 -24.63 3.98 21.61
CA LEU A 370 -24.30 4.29 23.00
C LEU A 370 -23.97 5.78 23.19
N ILE A 371 -23.05 6.31 22.38
CA ILE A 371 -22.58 7.69 22.52
C ILE A 371 -23.67 8.68 22.13
N VAL A 372 -24.40 8.43 21.05
CA VAL A 372 -25.52 9.31 20.64
C VAL A 372 -26.61 9.32 21.70
N SER A 373 -26.99 8.16 22.26
CA SER A 373 -27.97 8.08 23.35
C SER A 373 -27.53 8.86 24.59
N LEU A 374 -26.27 8.68 25.02
CA LEU A 374 -25.74 9.40 26.18
C LEU A 374 -25.60 10.91 25.92
N GLY A 375 -25.21 11.30 24.71
CA GLY A 375 -25.13 12.69 24.27
C GLY A 375 -26.49 13.39 24.22
N LEU A 376 -27.52 12.70 23.71
CA LEU A 376 -28.91 13.20 23.72
C LEU A 376 -29.44 13.34 25.16
N ALA A 377 -29.15 12.38 26.03
CA ALA A 377 -29.53 12.44 27.45
C ALA A 377 -28.88 13.64 28.15
N LEU A 378 -27.57 13.86 27.93
CA LEU A 378 -26.87 15.03 28.44
C LEU A 378 -27.49 16.32 27.89
N ARG A 379 -27.77 16.39 26.58
CA ARG A 379 -28.37 17.58 25.99
C ARG A 379 -29.73 17.88 26.61
N SER A 380 -30.57 16.88 26.82
CA SER A 380 -31.84 17.04 27.53
C SER A 380 -31.65 17.57 28.96
N TYR A 381 -30.53 17.23 29.62
CA TYR A 381 -30.16 17.82 30.90
C TYR A 381 -29.71 19.28 30.78
N LEU A 382 -28.81 19.58 29.84
CA LEU A 382 -28.27 20.94 29.62
C LEU A 382 -29.32 21.93 29.10
N SER A 383 -30.35 21.47 28.38
CA SER A 383 -31.43 22.34 27.89
C SER A 383 -32.24 22.97 29.04
N ARG A 384 -32.25 22.33 30.22
CA ARG A 384 -32.86 22.89 31.45
C ARG A 384 -32.03 24.01 32.09
N LEU A 385 -30.78 24.19 31.68
CA LEU A 385 -29.85 25.14 32.31
C LEU A 385 -29.86 26.54 31.67
N ASN A 386 -30.85 26.88 30.85
CA ASN A 386 -30.99 28.19 30.19
C ASN A 386 -29.70 28.71 29.52
N LEU A 387 -28.90 27.80 28.95
CA LEU A 387 -27.63 28.13 28.30
C LEU A 387 -27.87 28.73 26.91
N LEU A 388 -27.03 29.71 26.54
CA LEU A 388 -26.91 30.22 25.17
C LEU A 388 -26.54 29.07 24.20
N LEU A 389 -26.90 29.21 22.92
CA LEU A 389 -26.72 28.17 21.90
C LEU A 389 -25.25 27.74 21.74
N VAL A 390 -24.32 28.69 21.71
CA VAL A 390 -22.89 28.42 21.49
C VAL A 390 -22.23 27.67 22.68
N PRO A 391 -22.34 28.13 23.95
CA PRO A 391 -21.84 27.37 25.10
C PRO A 391 -22.44 25.96 25.23
N ARG A 392 -23.70 25.80 24.82
CA ARG A 392 -24.39 24.51 24.85
C ARG A 392 -23.74 23.50 23.90
N ILE A 393 -23.44 23.90 22.65
CA ILE A 393 -22.80 23.03 21.65
C ILE A 393 -21.39 22.63 22.11
N SER A 394 -20.61 23.58 22.63
CA SER A 394 -19.27 23.32 23.16
C SER A 394 -19.28 22.34 24.33
N ALA A 395 -20.26 22.45 25.25
CA ALA A 395 -20.39 21.53 26.38
C ALA A 395 -20.68 20.09 25.93
N VAL A 396 -21.52 19.92 24.90
CA VAL A 396 -21.81 18.59 24.32
C VAL A 396 -20.55 17.98 23.71
N LEU A 397 -19.78 18.76 22.94
CA LEU A 397 -18.53 18.29 22.34
C LEU A 397 -17.52 17.83 23.41
N VAL A 398 -17.29 18.66 24.44
CA VAL A 398 -16.38 18.32 25.55
C VAL A 398 -16.82 17.03 26.24
N PHE A 399 -18.11 16.85 26.47
CA PHE A 399 -18.61 15.64 27.12
C PHE A 399 -18.45 14.40 26.24
N VAL A 400 -18.69 14.51 24.93
CA VAL A 400 -18.45 13.41 23.99
C VAL A 400 -16.98 12.98 24.01
N ILE A 401 -16.05 13.94 24.07
CA ILE A 401 -14.61 13.65 24.22
C ILE A 401 -14.34 12.90 25.53
N ILE A 402 -14.92 13.34 26.65
CA ILE A 402 -14.76 12.69 27.96
C ILE A 402 -15.30 11.25 27.93
N ILE A 403 -16.49 11.03 27.34
CA ILE A 403 -17.06 9.69 27.17
C ILE A 403 -16.13 8.81 26.36
N TYR A 404 -15.60 9.32 25.24
CA TYR A 404 -14.68 8.57 24.40
C TYR A 404 -13.39 8.22 25.15
N LEU A 405 -12.82 9.15 25.90
CA LEU A 405 -11.64 8.90 26.73
C LEU A 405 -11.92 7.81 27.76
N ALA A 406 -13.06 7.88 28.45
CA ALA A 406 -13.47 6.87 29.43
C ALA A 406 -13.64 5.49 28.78
N ILE A 407 -14.34 5.40 27.65
CA ILE A 407 -14.53 4.15 26.91
C ILE A 407 -13.18 3.60 26.42
N SER A 408 -12.28 4.45 25.94
CA SER A 408 -10.95 4.05 25.47
C SER A 408 -10.11 3.45 26.60
N VAL A 409 -10.08 4.10 27.77
CA VAL A 409 -9.37 3.59 28.96
C VAL A 409 -9.98 2.27 29.47
N ILE A 410 -11.32 2.16 29.50
CA ILE A 410 -12.00 0.93 29.92
C ILE A 410 -11.71 -0.20 28.92
N SER A 411 -11.81 0.08 27.62
CA SER A 411 -11.55 -0.89 26.55
C SER A 411 -10.12 -1.41 26.59
N HIS A 412 -9.15 -0.53 26.82
CA HIS A 412 -7.75 -0.92 26.98
C HIS A 412 -7.52 -1.84 28.18
N LYS A 413 -8.20 -1.59 29.31
CA LYS A 413 -8.16 -2.49 30.48
C LYS A 413 -8.86 -3.84 30.26
N MET A 414 -9.72 -3.94 29.26
CA MET A 414 -10.45 -5.17 28.91
C MET A 414 -9.77 -5.94 27.74
N ASP A 415 -8.53 -5.60 27.37
CA ASP A 415 -7.81 -6.14 26.20
C ASP A 415 -8.63 -6.05 24.89
N SER A 416 -9.49 -5.03 24.80
CA SER A 416 -10.33 -4.78 23.62
C SER A 416 -9.80 -3.58 22.85
N ASP A 417 -9.44 -3.80 21.58
CA ASP A 417 -8.95 -2.75 20.68
C ASP A 417 -10.05 -1.78 20.19
N VAL A 418 -11.32 -2.00 20.57
CA VAL A 418 -12.46 -1.24 20.02
C VAL A 418 -12.37 0.25 20.40
N GLY A 419 -12.01 0.56 21.65
CA GLY A 419 -11.87 1.93 22.14
C GLY A 419 -10.60 2.65 21.67
N LEU A 420 -9.60 1.92 21.17
CA LEU A 420 -8.31 2.48 20.71
C LEU A 420 -8.36 2.95 19.25
N ARG A 421 -9.36 2.53 18.47
CA ARG A 421 -9.49 2.83 17.03
C ARG A 421 -10.23 4.14 16.73
N VAL A 422 -10.55 4.93 17.75
CA VAL A 422 -11.31 6.19 17.60
C VAL A 422 -10.37 7.31 17.17
N THR A 423 -10.53 7.79 15.95
CA THR A 423 -9.82 8.98 15.44
C THR A 423 -10.66 10.27 15.60
N PHE A 424 -10.07 11.44 15.35
CA PHE A 424 -10.78 12.73 15.41
C PHE A 424 -12.00 12.78 14.47
N PHE A 425 -11.94 12.11 13.33
CA PHE A 425 -12.96 12.22 12.30
C PHE A 425 -14.30 11.57 12.72
N PRO A 426 -14.37 10.30 13.19
CA PRO A 426 -15.57 9.74 13.78
C PRO A 426 -16.12 10.53 14.97
N MET A 427 -15.25 11.10 15.80
CA MET A 427 -15.65 11.89 16.95
C MET A 427 -16.42 13.15 16.54
N ILE A 428 -15.92 13.90 15.55
CA ILE A 428 -16.61 15.08 15.01
C ILE A 428 -17.97 14.71 14.42
N ILE A 429 -18.03 13.60 13.67
CA ILE A 429 -19.29 13.12 13.07
C ILE A 429 -20.32 12.78 14.15
N VAL A 430 -19.91 12.10 15.22
CA VAL A 430 -20.81 11.76 16.33
C VAL A 430 -21.29 13.02 17.06
N ALA A 431 -20.40 13.98 17.34
CA ALA A 431 -20.77 15.25 17.96
C ALA A 431 -21.79 16.03 17.12
N TRP A 432 -21.55 16.14 15.80
CA TRP A 432 -22.49 16.75 14.87
C TRP A 432 -23.82 15.97 14.81
N THR A 433 -23.78 14.64 14.82
CA THR A 433 -25.00 13.82 14.88
C THR A 433 -25.81 14.15 16.13
N ILE A 434 -25.18 14.22 17.31
CA ILE A 434 -25.85 14.56 18.57
C ILE A 434 -26.48 15.95 18.45
N GLU A 435 -25.75 16.94 17.94
CA GLU A 435 -26.26 18.29 17.73
C GLU A 435 -27.51 18.31 16.84
N ARG A 436 -27.44 17.67 15.67
CA ARG A 436 -28.55 17.64 14.72
C ARG A 436 -29.76 16.90 15.28
N MET A 437 -29.56 15.75 15.91
CA MET A 437 -30.64 14.92 16.46
C MET A 437 -31.29 15.56 17.68
N SER A 438 -30.57 16.37 18.43
CA SER A 438 -31.14 17.05 19.58
C SER A 438 -31.89 18.33 19.22
N ILE A 439 -31.49 19.05 18.16
CA ILE A 439 -32.34 20.09 17.58
C ILE A 439 -33.65 19.46 17.09
N LEU A 440 -33.56 18.34 16.36
CA LEU A 440 -34.73 17.58 15.90
C LEU A 440 -35.61 17.09 17.06
N TRP A 441 -34.99 16.68 18.18
CA TRP A 441 -35.73 16.31 19.40
C TRP A 441 -36.54 17.49 19.93
N GLU A 442 -35.94 18.67 20.01
CA GLU A 442 -36.57 19.89 20.52
C GLU A 442 -37.68 20.40 19.58
N GLU A 443 -37.50 20.28 18.26
CA GLU A 443 -38.44 20.80 17.24
C GLU A 443 -39.59 19.84 16.90
N GLU A 444 -39.28 18.54 16.67
CA GLU A 444 -40.22 17.56 16.11
C GLU A 444 -40.52 16.39 17.10
N GLY A 445 -39.81 16.34 18.23
CA GLY A 445 -40.04 15.37 19.31
C GLY A 445 -39.29 14.04 19.15
N VAL A 446 -39.32 13.24 20.22
CA VAL A 446 -38.56 11.97 20.35
C VAL A 446 -38.87 10.96 19.26
N LYS A 447 -40.14 10.88 18.85
CA LYS A 447 -40.60 9.92 17.83
C LYS A 447 -39.89 10.17 16.50
N GLU A 448 -39.73 11.43 16.12
CA GLU A 448 -39.13 11.77 14.84
C GLU A 448 -37.61 11.58 14.87
N VAL A 449 -36.96 11.82 16.02
CA VAL A 449 -35.56 11.45 16.25
C VAL A 449 -35.33 9.95 16.10
N LEU A 450 -36.22 9.12 16.65
CA LEU A 450 -36.10 7.67 16.53
C LEU A 450 -36.28 7.20 15.07
N ILE A 451 -37.26 7.77 14.35
CA ILE A 451 -37.51 7.44 12.94
C ILE A 451 -36.34 7.87 12.06
N GLN A 452 -35.92 9.14 12.15
CA GLN A 452 -34.83 9.66 11.32
C GLN A 452 -33.47 9.08 11.73
N GLY A 453 -33.25 8.83 13.01
CA GLY A 453 -32.04 8.20 13.54
C GLY A 453 -31.89 6.76 13.07
N SER A 454 -32.92 5.93 13.25
CA SER A 454 -32.91 4.54 12.76
C SER A 454 -32.85 4.46 11.24
N GLY A 455 -33.56 5.34 10.52
CA GLY A 455 -33.48 5.43 9.06
C GLY A 455 -32.08 5.82 8.57
N SER A 456 -31.41 6.74 9.26
CA SER A 456 -30.03 7.14 8.95
C SER A 456 -29.04 6.02 9.23
N LEU A 457 -29.21 5.29 10.35
CA LEU A 457 -28.35 4.18 10.73
C LEU A 457 -28.50 2.99 9.77
N LEU A 458 -29.73 2.68 9.36
CA LEU A 458 -30.02 1.63 8.38
C LEU A 458 -29.42 2.00 7.01
N THR A 459 -29.60 3.24 6.58
CA THR A 459 -29.01 3.74 5.33
C THR A 459 -27.47 3.70 5.41
N ALA A 460 -26.87 4.13 6.52
CA ALA A 460 -25.43 4.08 6.75
C ALA A 460 -24.89 2.65 6.72
N SER A 461 -25.63 1.69 7.28
CA SER A 461 -25.26 0.27 7.26
C SER A 461 -25.25 -0.29 5.83
N LEU A 462 -26.24 0.07 5.00
CA LEU A 462 -26.28 -0.31 3.59
C LEU A 462 -25.16 0.33 2.79
N VAL A 463 -24.88 1.62 3.03
CA VAL A 463 -23.73 2.31 2.43
C VAL A 463 -22.45 1.57 2.81
N TYR A 464 -22.22 1.29 4.09
CA TYR A 464 -21.04 0.55 4.55
C TYR A 464 -20.87 -0.80 3.83
N LEU A 465 -21.95 -1.59 3.73
CA LEU A 465 -21.92 -2.89 3.04
C LEU A 465 -21.57 -2.77 1.55
N LEU A 466 -22.01 -1.69 0.91
CA LEU A 466 -21.64 -1.39 -0.46
C LEU A 466 -20.17 -0.96 -0.56
N LEU A 467 -19.69 -0.13 0.36
CA LEU A 467 -18.32 0.41 0.36
C LEU A 467 -17.25 -0.66 0.66
N ILE A 468 -17.55 -1.65 1.51
CA ILE A 468 -16.61 -2.74 1.82
C ILE A 468 -16.53 -3.78 0.69
N ASN A 469 -17.44 -3.76 -0.28
CA ASN A 469 -17.46 -4.72 -1.36
C ASN A 469 -16.24 -4.54 -2.29
N ARG A 470 -15.44 -5.61 -2.43
CA ARG A 470 -14.21 -5.61 -3.24
C ARG A 470 -14.45 -5.25 -4.70
N LEU A 471 -15.58 -5.67 -5.28
CA LEU A 471 -15.94 -5.37 -6.66
C LEU A 471 -16.25 -3.87 -6.81
N VAL A 472 -16.99 -3.29 -5.88
CA VAL A 472 -17.31 -1.85 -5.88
C VAL A 472 -16.06 -1.01 -5.74
N GLY A 473 -15.17 -1.37 -4.81
CA GLY A 473 -13.88 -0.71 -4.64
C GLY A 473 -13.00 -0.82 -5.89
N HIS A 474 -12.94 -2.00 -6.51
CA HIS A 474 -12.19 -2.22 -7.76
C HIS A 474 -12.73 -1.39 -8.92
N LEU A 475 -14.04 -1.41 -9.13
CA LEU A 475 -14.68 -0.68 -10.24
C LEU A 475 -14.52 0.83 -10.08
N THR A 476 -14.77 1.35 -8.87
CA THR A 476 -14.71 2.79 -8.61
C THR A 476 -13.28 3.32 -8.76
N TYR A 477 -12.27 2.53 -8.38
CA TYR A 477 -10.87 2.92 -8.47
C TYR A 477 -10.28 2.76 -9.88
N SER A 478 -10.61 1.66 -10.57
CA SER A 478 -10.09 1.39 -11.93
C SER A 478 -10.82 2.21 -13.00
N PHE A 479 -12.10 2.50 -12.76
CA PHE A 479 -13.00 3.19 -13.68
C PHE A 479 -13.74 4.35 -12.98
N PRO A 480 -13.04 5.41 -12.53
CA PRO A 480 -13.67 6.56 -11.89
C PRO A 480 -14.70 7.27 -12.78
N GLU A 481 -14.61 7.14 -14.10
CA GLU A 481 -15.61 7.62 -15.05
C GLU A 481 -17.02 7.01 -14.85
N LEU A 482 -17.14 5.86 -14.19
CA LEU A 482 -18.43 5.28 -13.81
C LEU A 482 -19.18 6.20 -12.82
N LEU A 483 -18.50 7.11 -12.13
CA LEU A 483 -19.14 8.15 -11.32
C LEU A 483 -20.04 9.07 -12.15
N LEU A 484 -19.76 9.27 -13.44
CA LEU A 484 -20.65 10.01 -14.35
C LEU A 484 -21.94 9.25 -14.60
N VAL A 485 -21.86 7.92 -14.71
CA VAL A 485 -23.04 7.05 -14.82
C VAL A 485 -23.85 7.10 -13.53
N VAL A 486 -23.19 7.01 -12.37
CA VAL A 486 -23.84 7.17 -11.06
C VAL A 486 -24.54 8.52 -10.96
N LEU A 487 -23.89 9.61 -11.37
CA LEU A 487 -24.47 10.94 -11.41
C LEU A 487 -25.69 11.02 -12.34
N ALA A 488 -25.60 10.43 -13.54
CA ALA A 488 -26.71 10.36 -14.48
C ALA A 488 -27.94 9.66 -13.87
N VAL A 489 -27.72 8.54 -13.17
CA VAL A 489 -28.80 7.82 -12.48
C VAL A 489 -29.36 8.64 -11.31
N ILE A 490 -28.52 9.32 -10.51
CA ILE A 490 -28.99 10.21 -9.44
C ILE A 490 -29.91 11.31 -10.00
N LEU A 491 -29.52 11.94 -11.11
CA LEU A 491 -30.32 12.96 -11.78
C LEU A 491 -31.66 12.41 -12.30
N LEU A 492 -31.66 11.19 -12.85
CA LEU A 492 -32.90 10.52 -13.27
C LEU A 492 -33.83 10.26 -12.09
N ILE A 493 -33.31 9.76 -10.97
CA ILE A 493 -34.09 9.53 -9.74
C ILE A 493 -34.62 10.86 -9.19
N GLY A 494 -33.85 11.95 -9.31
CA GLY A 494 -34.28 13.28 -8.87
C GLY A 494 -35.53 13.81 -9.58
N ASN A 495 -35.82 13.34 -10.79
CA ASN A 495 -37.04 13.69 -11.56
C ASN A 495 -38.15 12.63 -11.43
N TYR A 496 -37.97 11.63 -10.56
CA TYR A 496 -39.00 10.61 -10.33
C TYR A 496 -40.15 11.19 -9.50
N THR A 497 -41.33 11.29 -10.12
CA THR A 497 -42.58 11.75 -9.48
C THR A 497 -43.52 10.59 -9.12
N GLY A 498 -43.06 9.34 -9.23
CA GLY A 498 -43.89 8.17 -8.90
C GLY A 498 -43.99 7.94 -7.39
N TYR A 499 -44.88 7.02 -7.00
CA TYR A 499 -45.07 6.65 -5.59
C TYR A 499 -43.83 5.99 -4.99
N ARG A 500 -43.58 6.27 -3.71
CA ARG A 500 -42.51 5.61 -2.94
C ARG A 500 -42.91 4.18 -2.60
N LEU A 501 -41.93 3.30 -2.45
CA LEU A 501 -42.18 1.90 -2.06
C LEU A 501 -42.90 1.81 -0.70
N SER A 502 -42.58 2.71 0.23
CA SER A 502 -43.28 2.82 1.51
C SER A 502 -44.74 3.27 1.38
N GLU A 503 -45.10 4.00 0.32
CA GLU A 503 -46.46 4.50 0.08
C GLU A 503 -47.34 3.44 -0.58
N LEU A 504 -46.77 2.56 -1.39
CA LEU A 504 -47.50 1.42 -2.00
C LEU A 504 -48.18 0.53 -0.94
N ARG A 505 -47.55 0.33 0.23
CA ARG A 505 -48.15 -0.38 1.38
C ARG A 505 -49.35 0.33 2.00
N ARG A 506 -49.47 1.66 1.84
CA ARG A 506 -50.59 2.44 2.37
C ARG A 506 -51.82 2.37 1.44
N PHE A 507 -51.62 2.03 0.17
CA PHE A 507 -52.67 1.95 -0.86
C PHE A 507 -53.05 0.51 -1.22
N GLU A 508 -52.64 -0.48 -0.43
CA GLU A 508 -53.13 -1.85 -0.57
C GLU A 508 -54.64 -1.85 -0.23
N PRO A 509 -55.54 -2.24 -1.15
CA PRO A 509 -56.97 -2.22 -0.88
C PRO A 509 -57.27 -3.17 0.29
N LEU A 510 -57.91 -2.64 1.33
CA LEU A 510 -58.46 -3.43 2.43
C LEU A 510 -59.35 -4.52 1.80
N LYS A 511 -58.98 -5.78 2.00
CA LYS A 511 -59.80 -6.94 1.61
C LYS A 511 -61.03 -7.07 2.49
#